data_AF-A0A2W6Q947-F1
#
_entry.id   AF-A0A2W6Q947-F1
#
_cell.length_a   1.000
_cell.length_b   1.000
_cell.length_c   1.000
_cell.angle_alpha   90.00
_cell.angle_beta   90.00
_cell.angle_gamma   90.00
#
_symmetry.space_group_name_H-M   'P 1'
#
loop_
_entity.id
_entity.type
_entity.pdbx_description
1 polymer ?
#
loop_
_entity_poly.entity_id
_entity_poly.type
_entity_poly.pdbx_seq_one_letter_code
_entity_poly.pdbx_strand_id
1 'polypeptide(L)' 'MDRMELKSQIEEARQQLHQVHLQYGSLLHPEVIRQSVVLDALLNQYNRMCVEKWMN' A
#
# COMPACT_ATOMS: atom_id res chain seq x y z
N MET A 1 13.79 5.10 6.73
CA MET A 1 13.27 3.95 5.97
C MET A 1 13.98 3.89 4.65
N ASP A 2 14.56 2.74 4.34
CA ASP A 2 15.17 2.50 3.04
C ASP A 2 14.10 2.24 1.97
N ARG A 3 14.39 2.59 0.71
CA ARG A 3 13.47 2.37 -0.42
C ARG A 3 13.08 0.89 -0.58
N MET A 4 13.98 -0.03 -0.21
CA MET A 4 13.70 -1.47 -0.22
C MET A 4 12.75 -1.89 0.91
N GLU A 5 12.92 -1.31 2.10
CA GLU A 5 12.05 -1.57 3.26
C GLU A 5 10.62 -1.13 2.97
N LEU A 6 10.47 0.05 2.36
CA LEU A 6 9.17 0.59 1.96
C LEU A 6 8.50 -0.26 0.87
N LYS A 7 9.27 -0.77 -0.10
CA LYS A 7 8.75 -1.74 -1.08
C LYS A 7 8.25 -3.03 -0.44
N SER A 8 8.98 -3.55 0.56
CA SER A 8 8.56 -4.75 1.27
C SER A 8 7.24 -4.53 2.01
N GLN A 9 7.08 -3.36 2.66
CA GLN A 9 5.83 -2.99 3.35
C GLN A 9 4.66 -2.84 2.36
N ILE A 10 4.90 -2.26 1.19
CA ILE A 10 3.89 -2.15 0.11
C ILE A 10 3.45 -3.55 -0.34
N GLU A 11 4.39 -4.47 -0.54
CA GLU A 11 4.08 -5.82 -0.98
C GLU A 11 3.30 -6.60 0.09
N GLU A 12 3.68 -6.47 1.35
CA GLU A 12 2.93 -7.06 2.46
C GLU A 12 1.50 -6.52 2.53
N ALA A 13 1.33 -5.19 2.44
CA ALA A 13 0.01 -4.56 2.43
C ALA A 13 -0.83 -4.98 1.21
N ARG A 14 -0.20 -5.20 0.04
CA ARG A 14 -0.89 -5.76 -1.15
C ARG A 14 -1.40 -7.17 -0.89
N GLN A 15 -0.57 -8.04 -0.32
CA GLN A 15 -0.96 -9.41 -0.01
C GLN A 15 -2.10 -9.46 1.00
N GLN A 16 -2.04 -8.62 2.05
CA GLN A 16 -3.13 -8.51 3.02
C GLN A 16 -4.43 -8.02 2.38
N LEU A 17 -4.38 -6.97 1.54
CA LEU A 17 -5.55 -6.48 0.83
C LEU A 17 -6.14 -7.55 -0.09
N HIS A 18 -5.31 -8.33 -0.77
CA HIS A 18 -5.76 -9.42 -1.63
C HIS A 18 -6.43 -10.54 -0.82
N GLN A 19 -5.87 -10.94 0.32
CA GLN A 19 -6.49 -11.92 1.22
C GLN A 19 -7.84 -11.46 1.76
N VAL A 20 -7.91 -10.21 2.23
CA VAL A 20 -9.14 -9.61 2.75
C VAL A 20 -10.18 -9.50 1.63
N HIS A 21 -9.78 -9.12 0.42
CA HIS A 21 -10.68 -9.09 -0.73
C HIS A 21 -11.23 -10.48 -1.09
N LEU A 22 -10.37 -11.52 -1.09
CA LEU A 22 -10.79 -12.91 -1.31
C LEU A 22 -11.74 -13.41 -0.21
N GLN A 23 -11.48 -13.05 1.04
CA GLN A 23 -12.29 -13.47 2.17
C GLN A 23 -13.69 -12.86 2.16
N TYR A 24 -13.80 -11.57 1.82
CA TYR A 24 -15.08 -10.86 1.85
C TYR A 24 -15.81 -10.83 0.49
N GLY A 25 -15.12 -11.14 -0.61
CA GLY A 25 -15.68 -11.17 -1.97
C GLY A 25 -16.18 -9.81 -2.49
N SER A 26 -16.00 -8.74 -1.72
CA SER A 26 -16.51 -7.40 -2.01
C SER A 26 -15.47 -6.33 -1.68
N LEU A 27 -15.26 -5.41 -2.62
CA LEU A 27 -14.38 -4.26 -2.43
C LEU A 27 -14.97 -3.20 -1.49
N LEU A 28 -16.28 -3.26 -1.22
CA LEU A 28 -16.98 -2.30 -0.38
C LEU A 28 -16.96 -2.68 1.11
N HIS A 29 -16.32 -3.80 1.46
CA HIS A 29 -16.21 -4.18 2.86
C HIS A 29 -15.33 -3.17 3.61
N PRO A 30 -15.76 -2.67 4.80
CA PRO A 30 -15.00 -1.67 5.55
C PRO A 30 -13.53 -2.06 5.79
N GLU A 31 -13.27 -3.35 5.96
CA GLU A 31 -11.90 -3.85 6.16
C GLU A 31 -11.06 -3.81 4.87
N VAL A 32 -11.65 -4.07 3.69
CA VAL A 32 -10.97 -3.92 2.40
C VAL A 32 -10.65 -2.46 2.14
N ILE A 33 -11.57 -1.55 2.49
CA ILE A 33 -11.38 -0.11 2.36
C ILE A 33 -10.25 0.35 3.29
N ARG A 34 -10.27 -0.09 4.56
CA ARG A 34 -9.24 0.26 5.54
C ARG A 34 -7.85 -0.20 5.10
N GLN A 35 -7.75 -1.43 4.60
CA GLN A 35 -6.50 -1.97 4.06
C GLN A 35 -6.04 -1.24 2.79
N SER A 36 -6.97 -0.82 1.93
CA SER A 36 -6.66 0.01 0.76
C SER A 36 -6.03 1.35 1.18
N VAL A 37 -6.60 2.01 2.19
CA VAL A 37 -6.07 3.30 2.70
C VAL A 37 -4.63 3.15 3.24
N VAL A 38 -4.32 2.04 3.92
CA VAL A 38 -2.97 1.75 4.39
C VAL A 38 -2.01 1.55 3.22
N LEU A 39 -2.40 0.75 2.22
CA LEU A 39 -1.62 0.54 1.02
C LEU A 39 -1.37 1.85 0.24
N ASP A 40 -2.39 2.69 0.11
CA ASP A 40 -2.29 4.01 -0.52
C ASP A 40 -1.33 4.95 0.23
N ALA A 41 -1.33 4.94 1.56
CA ALA A 41 -0.40 5.73 2.35
C ALA A 41 1.07 5.31 2.10
N LEU A 42 1.34 4.01 2.05
CA LEU A 42 2.67 3.46 1.75
C LEU A 42 3.11 3.79 0.32
N LEU A 43 2.21 3.66 -0.66
CA LEU A 43 2.47 4.04 -2.06
C LEU A 43 2.75 5.53 -2.20
N ASN A 44 1.99 6.39 -1.51
CA ASN A 44 2.21 7.82 -1.49
C ASN A 44 3.56 8.19 -0.86
N GLN A 45 3.96 7.50 0.22
CA GLN A 45 5.28 7.68 0.81
C GLN A 45 6.40 7.28 -0.17
N TYR A 46 6.23 6.17 -0.89
CA TYR A 46 7.21 5.70 -1.87
C TYR A 46 7.30 6.66 -3.07
N ASN A 47 6.16 7.15 -3.54
CA ASN A 47 6.09 8.14 -4.61
C ASN A 47 6.75 9.45 -4.20
N ARG A 48 6.54 9.96 -2.98
CA ARG A 48 7.24 11.16 -2.47
C ARG A 48 8.75 10.97 -2.49
N MET A 49 9.24 9.84 -1.98
CA MET A 49 10.67 9.51 -2.01
C MET A 49 11.25 9.32 -3.43
N CYS A 50 10.41 9.00 -4.42
CA CYS A 50 10.83 8.95 -5.81
C CYS A 50 10.77 10.34 -6.47
N VAL A 51 9.71 11.11 -6.26
CA VAL A 51 9.51 12.45 -6.85
C VAL A 51 10.52 13.46 -6.31
N GLU A 52 10.86 13.44 -5.03
CA GLU A 52 11.95 14.28 -4.48
C GLU A 52 13.29 14.05 -5.21
N LYS A 53 13.53 12.83 -5.72
CA LYS A 53 14.74 12.49 -6.45
C LYS A 53 14.77 13.04 -7.89
N TRP A 54 13.63 13.48 -8.43
CA TRP A 54 13.52 14.04 -9.79
C TRP A 54 13.49 15.57 -9.80
N MET A 55 13.38 16.22 -8.64
CA MET A 55 13.31 17.68 -8.49
C MET A 55 14.60 18.31 -7.94
N ASN A 56 15.68 17.54 -7.77
CA ASN A 56 16.93 18.01 -7.18
C ASN A 56 18.16 17.62 -7.98
#